data_AF-A0A1X3H761-F1
#
_entry.id   AF-A0A1X3H761-F1
#
_cell.length_a   1.000
_cell.length_b   1.000
_cell.length_c   1.000
_cell.angle_alpha   90.00
_cell.angle_beta   90.00
_cell.angle_gamma   90.00
#
_symmetry.space_group_name_H-M   'P 1'
#
loop_
_entity.id
_entity.type
_entity.pdbx_description
1 polymer ?
#
loop_
_entity_poly.entity_id
_entity_poly.type
_entity_poly.pdbx_seq_one_letter_code
_entity_poly.pdbx_strand_id
1 'polypeptide(L)'
;MALRIFPAPRQRQVTLCALRSFAHVSSFLGMARQHLGGELTAFEAMWNEYYRLTVERVNGVVAPLPTHYPFYVLLDASGNKADRLHADLEKLLKTALGENIILDATLSTSEASAGAMWRIRDCTRELGRTFPYTSRIGFDVSLPVDRMDEYAKTIGARIKAIDARAFTIVCGARR
;
A
#
# COMPACT_ATOMS: atom_id res chain seq x y z
N MET A 1 -1.04 33.36 -2.77
CA MET A 1 -0.88 31.95 -2.36
C MET A 1 0.34 31.42 -3.07
N ALA A 2 1.47 31.26 -2.38
CA ALA A 2 2.71 30.79 -3.00
C ALA A 2 2.87 29.28 -2.76
N LEU A 3 2.98 28.51 -3.83
CA LEU A 3 3.25 27.07 -3.77
C LEU A 3 4.75 26.89 -3.57
N ARG A 4 5.15 26.23 -2.47
CA ARG A 4 6.57 25.92 -2.21
C ARG A 4 6.94 24.65 -2.96
N ILE A 5 7.73 24.79 -4.01
CA ILE A 5 8.23 23.67 -4.82
C ILE A 5 9.53 23.17 -4.19
N PHE A 6 9.61 21.87 -3.94
CA PHE A 6 10.85 21.21 -3.53
C PHE A 6 11.54 20.64 -4.78
N PRO A 7 12.88 20.63 -4.84
CA PRO A 7 13.60 20.03 -5.96
C PRO A 7 13.20 18.54 -6.09
N ALA A 8 13.07 18.07 -7.33
CA ALA A 8 12.79 16.67 -7.60
C ALA A 8 13.88 15.81 -6.94
N PRO A 9 13.51 14.79 -6.14
CA PRO A 9 14.48 13.86 -5.60
C PRO A 9 15.25 13.21 -6.75
N ARG A 10 16.57 13.11 -6.63
CA ARG A 10 17.39 12.50 -7.69
C ARG A 10 17.17 11.00 -7.80
N GLN A 11 16.63 10.37 -6.76
CA GLN A 11 16.49 8.93 -6.64
C GLN A 11 15.20 8.58 -5.90
N ARG A 12 14.51 7.54 -6.40
CA ARG A 12 13.25 7.02 -5.86
C ARG A 12 13.33 5.50 -5.83
N GLN A 13 12.89 4.89 -4.75
CA GLN A 13 12.75 3.44 -4.63
C GLN A 13 11.40 3.09 -4.05
N VAL A 14 10.75 2.13 -4.70
CA VAL A 14 9.42 1.65 -4.32
C VAL A 14 9.54 0.19 -3.93
N THR A 15 8.91 -0.17 -2.83
CA THR A 15 8.80 -1.57 -2.40
C THR A 15 7.34 -1.91 -2.13
N LEU A 16 6.97 -3.13 -2.49
CA LEU A 16 5.70 -3.73 -2.09
C LEU A 16 6.01 -4.84 -1.09
N CYS A 17 5.38 -4.80 0.08
CA CYS A 17 5.55 -5.74 1.17
C CYS A 17 4.22 -6.44 1.49
N ALA A 18 4.25 -7.73 1.79
CA ALA A 18 3.10 -8.49 2.28
C ALA A 18 3.16 -8.68 3.80
N LEU A 19 2.03 -8.57 4.49
CA LEU A 19 1.95 -8.62 5.96
C LEU A 19 0.78 -9.47 6.44
N ARG A 20 0.96 -10.09 7.61
CA ARG A 20 -0.01 -11.02 8.21
C ARG A 20 -1.18 -10.35 8.92
N SER A 21 -1.00 -9.14 9.45
CA SER A 21 -2.07 -8.40 10.13
C SER A 21 -1.84 -6.89 10.10
N PHE A 22 -2.89 -6.12 10.38
CA PHE A 22 -2.80 -4.67 10.44
C PHE A 22 -1.91 -4.15 11.59
N ALA A 23 -1.78 -4.91 12.67
CA ALA A 23 -0.80 -4.61 13.71
C ALA A 23 0.63 -4.63 13.15
N HIS A 24 0.96 -5.59 12.28
CA HIS A 24 2.25 -5.63 11.60
C HIS A 24 2.42 -4.49 10.60
N VAL A 25 1.35 -4.05 9.92
CA VAL A 25 1.36 -2.82 9.09
C VAL A 25 1.76 -1.61 9.92
N SER A 26 1.18 -1.47 11.11
CA SER A 26 1.49 -0.37 12.03
C SER A 26 2.92 -0.44 12.57
N SER A 27 3.39 -1.65 12.96
CA SER A 27 4.78 -1.86 13.39
C SER A 27 5.77 -1.57 12.26
N PHE A 28 5.47 -2.01 11.04
CA PHE A 28 6.32 -1.77 9.87
C PHE A 28 6.41 -0.28 9.54
N LEU A 29 5.30 0.47 9.63
CA LEU A 29 5.33 1.92 9.49
C LEU A 29 6.24 2.59 10.53
N GLY A 30 6.17 2.15 11.79
CA GLY A 30 7.05 2.64 12.86
C GLY A 30 8.52 2.38 12.54
N MET A 31 8.85 1.15 12.12
CA MET A 31 10.19 0.75 11.72
C MET A 31 10.70 1.54 10.51
N ALA A 32 9.87 1.70 9.48
CA ALA A 32 10.20 2.48 8.27
C ALA A 32 10.50 3.94 8.60
N ARG A 33 9.71 4.57 9.49
CA ARG A 33 9.96 5.94 9.95
C ARG A 33 11.27 6.08 10.71
N GLN A 34 11.61 5.10 11.55
CA GLN A 34 12.88 5.11 12.29
C GLN A 34 14.09 4.94 11.36
N HIS A 35 13.97 4.11 10.31
CA HIS A 35 15.07 3.82 9.39
C HIS A 35 15.25 4.88 8.30
N LEU A 36 14.16 5.31 7.66
CA LEU A 36 14.18 6.21 6.49
C LEU A 36 13.95 7.67 6.87
N GLY A 37 13.29 7.94 8.00
CA GLY A 37 13.01 9.30 8.47
C GLY A 37 12.33 10.15 7.39
N GLY A 38 12.97 11.26 7.02
CA GLY A 38 12.49 12.19 6.00
C GLY A 38 12.59 11.69 4.55
N GLU A 39 13.23 10.54 4.31
CA GLU A 39 13.29 9.92 2.97
C GLU A 39 12.03 9.09 2.68
N LEU A 40 11.22 8.74 3.70
CA LEU A 40 9.93 8.08 3.50
C LEU A 40 8.91 9.06 2.90
N THR A 41 8.52 8.84 1.64
CA THR A 41 7.63 9.76 0.90
C THR A 41 6.20 9.24 0.78
N ALA A 42 5.98 7.93 0.79
CA ALA A 42 4.64 7.36 0.86
C ALA A 42 4.61 6.04 1.63
N PHE A 43 3.49 5.79 2.30
CA PHE A 43 3.16 4.52 2.91
C PHE A 43 1.68 4.22 2.70
N GLU A 44 1.39 3.32 1.75
CA GLU A 44 0.06 3.01 1.26
C GLU A 44 -0.31 1.57 1.64
N ALA A 45 -1.30 1.41 2.51
CA ALA A 45 -1.81 0.11 2.93
C ALA A 45 -2.97 -0.35 2.04
N MET A 46 -3.00 -1.63 1.70
CA MET A 46 -4.04 -2.26 0.90
C MET A 46 -4.47 -3.55 1.60
N TRP A 47 -5.77 -3.73 1.79
CA TRP A 47 -6.34 -5.00 2.25
C TRP A 47 -6.32 -6.00 1.10
N ASN A 48 -6.37 -7.29 1.43
CA ASN A 48 -6.32 -8.37 0.44
C ASN A 48 -7.29 -8.16 -0.72
N GLU A 49 -8.54 -7.83 -0.43
CA GLU A 49 -9.57 -7.64 -1.44
C GLU A 49 -9.18 -6.58 -2.47
N TYR A 50 -8.56 -5.47 -2.04
CA TYR A 50 -8.09 -4.43 -2.95
C TYR A 50 -6.99 -4.96 -3.88
N TYR A 51 -5.92 -5.54 -3.31
CA TYR A 51 -4.79 -6.01 -4.09
C TYR A 51 -5.19 -7.12 -5.06
N ARG A 52 -5.89 -8.14 -4.55
CA ARG A 52 -6.34 -9.29 -5.31
C ARG A 52 -7.26 -8.90 -6.47
N LEU A 53 -8.31 -8.10 -6.20
CA LEU A 53 -9.24 -7.69 -7.26
C LEU A 53 -8.59 -6.75 -8.28
N THR A 54 -7.63 -5.92 -7.86
CA THR A 54 -6.87 -5.07 -8.80
C THR A 54 -6.10 -5.94 -9.78
N VAL A 55 -5.34 -6.91 -9.29
CA VAL A 55 -4.58 -7.86 -10.13
C VAL A 55 -5.51 -8.69 -11.02
N GLU A 56 -6.62 -9.18 -10.48
CA GLU A 56 -7.55 -10.05 -11.22
C GLU A 56 -8.33 -9.32 -12.32
N ARG A 57 -8.66 -8.03 -12.13
CA ARG A 57 -9.67 -7.35 -12.96
C ARG A 57 -9.15 -6.16 -13.75
N VAL A 58 -8.03 -5.55 -13.36
CA VAL A 58 -7.50 -4.37 -14.04
C VAL A 58 -6.48 -4.78 -15.08
N ASN A 59 -6.76 -4.46 -16.35
CA ASN A 59 -5.88 -4.80 -17.45
C ASN A 59 -4.49 -4.13 -17.30
N GLY A 60 -3.44 -4.91 -17.57
CA GLY A 60 -2.05 -4.47 -17.48
C GLY A 60 -1.50 -4.32 -16.06
N VAL A 61 -2.22 -4.80 -15.03
CA VAL A 61 -1.67 -4.95 -13.68
C VAL A 61 -1.15 -6.37 -13.51
N VAL A 62 0.11 -6.50 -13.09
CA VAL A 62 0.74 -7.79 -12.79
C VAL A 62 0.98 -7.87 -11.28
N ALA A 63 0.72 -9.02 -10.68
CA ALA A 63 1.02 -9.28 -9.27
C ALA A 63 2.52 -9.56 -9.08
N PRO A 64 3.28 -8.68 -8.41
CA PRO A 64 4.66 -8.99 -8.06
C PRO A 64 4.77 -9.89 -6.81
N LEU A 65 3.71 -9.97 -6.00
CA LEU A 65 3.60 -10.86 -4.84
C LEU A 65 2.33 -11.74 -4.95
N PRO A 66 2.33 -12.94 -4.35
CA PRO A 66 1.13 -13.77 -4.23
C PRO A 66 -0.08 -13.00 -3.69
N THR A 67 -1.29 -13.31 -4.18
CA THR A 67 -2.53 -12.59 -3.84
C THR A 67 -3.28 -13.14 -2.62
N HIS A 68 -2.64 -13.98 -1.80
CA HIS A 68 -3.28 -14.64 -0.65
C HIS A 68 -2.97 -13.98 0.71
N TYR A 69 -2.04 -13.02 0.76
CA TYR A 69 -1.69 -12.36 2.01
C TYR A 69 -2.77 -11.38 2.47
N PRO A 70 -3.03 -11.25 3.79
CA PRO A 70 -4.09 -10.39 4.30
C PRO A 70 -3.90 -8.89 4.02
N PHE A 71 -2.65 -8.42 4.04
CA PHE A 71 -2.31 -7.01 3.83
C PHE A 71 -1.12 -6.85 2.90
N TYR A 72 -1.12 -5.75 2.16
CA TYR A 72 -0.01 -5.30 1.34
C TYR A 72 0.29 -3.84 1.66
N VAL A 73 1.56 -3.48 1.67
CA VAL A 73 2.02 -2.10 1.84
C VAL A 73 2.89 -1.74 0.66
N LEU A 74 2.55 -0.64 -0.02
CA LEU A 74 3.45 0.04 -0.93
C LEU A 74 4.16 1.14 -0.15
N LEU A 75 5.48 1.04 -0.06
CA LEU A 75 6.34 2.04 0.54
C LEU A 75 7.16 2.70 -0.57
N ASP A 76 7.19 4.02 -0.56
CA ASP A 76 7.98 4.84 -1.46
C ASP A 76 8.96 5.67 -0.64
N ALA A 77 10.20 5.69 -1.08
CA ALA A 77 11.25 6.48 -0.47
C ALA A 77 12.04 7.23 -1.53
N SER A 78 12.38 8.48 -1.23
CA SER A 78 13.09 9.36 -2.13
C SER A 78 14.20 10.11 -1.40
N GLY A 79 15.36 10.18 -2.04
CA GLY A 79 16.56 10.74 -1.43
C GLY A 79 17.55 11.29 -2.44
N ASN A 80 18.60 11.93 -1.93
CA ASN A 80 19.63 12.58 -2.74
C ASN A 80 20.85 11.67 -3.02
N LYS A 81 20.98 10.52 -2.34
CA LYS A 81 22.08 9.57 -2.48
C LYS A 81 21.55 8.17 -2.79
N ALA A 82 21.67 7.73 -4.05
CA ALA A 82 21.10 6.47 -4.54
C ALA A 82 21.53 5.26 -3.72
N ASP A 83 22.84 5.06 -3.61
CA ASP A 83 23.43 3.87 -2.99
C ASP A 83 23.09 3.77 -1.51
N ARG A 84 23.03 4.92 -0.83
CA ARG A 84 22.63 4.99 0.57
C ARG A 84 21.16 4.62 0.74
N LEU A 85 20.26 5.26 -0.03
CA LEU A 85 18.83 4.98 0.05
C LEU A 85 18.54 3.51 -0.22
N HIS A 86 19.22 2.94 -1.22
CA HIS A 86 19.11 1.52 -1.54
C HIS A 86 19.55 0.63 -0.36
N ALA A 87 20.73 0.89 0.20
CA ALA A 87 21.24 0.13 1.33
C ALA A 87 20.36 0.24 2.58
N ASP A 88 19.83 1.44 2.86
CA ASP A 88 18.93 1.70 3.99
C ASP A 88 17.59 0.95 3.82
N LEU A 89 17.03 0.93 2.60
CA LEU A 89 15.83 0.13 2.28
C LEU A 89 16.10 -1.38 2.36
N GLU A 90 17.20 -1.87 1.79
CA GLU A 90 17.55 -3.28 1.90
C GLU A 90 17.70 -3.70 3.36
N LYS A 91 18.36 -2.88 4.18
CA LYS A 91 18.52 -3.15 5.61
C LYS A 91 17.18 -3.17 6.33
N LEU A 92 16.29 -2.22 6.03
CA LEU A 92 14.93 -2.18 6.56
C LEU A 92 14.18 -3.47 6.22
N LEU A 93 14.18 -3.89 4.95
CA LEU A 93 13.48 -5.08 4.49
C LEU A 93 14.06 -6.37 5.10
N LYS A 94 15.39 -6.50 5.13
CA LYS A 94 16.08 -7.62 5.78
C LYS A 94 15.72 -7.73 7.26
N THR A 95 15.70 -6.60 7.98
CA THR A 95 15.32 -6.56 9.40
C THR A 95 13.85 -6.93 9.58
N ALA A 96 12.95 -6.34 8.79
CA ALA A 96 11.52 -6.62 8.88
C ALA A 96 11.16 -8.07 8.54
N LEU A 97 11.88 -8.70 7.59
CA LEU A 97 11.76 -10.13 7.29
C LEU A 97 12.28 -10.97 8.46
N GLY A 98 13.47 -10.65 8.99
CA GLY A 98 14.08 -11.37 10.12
C GLY A 98 13.24 -11.33 11.40
N GLU A 99 12.55 -10.21 11.65
CA GLU A 99 11.62 -10.04 12.77
C GLU A 99 10.20 -10.55 12.48
N ASN A 100 9.96 -11.17 11.32
CA ASN A 100 8.64 -11.65 10.86
C ASN A 100 7.55 -10.56 10.81
N ILE A 101 7.95 -9.29 10.69
CA ILE A 101 7.04 -8.16 10.53
C ILE A 101 6.39 -8.20 9.15
N ILE A 102 7.20 -8.43 8.12
CA ILE A 102 6.74 -8.68 6.75
C ILE A 102 6.93 -10.17 6.41
N LEU A 103 6.07 -10.68 5.55
CA LEU A 103 6.07 -12.07 5.08
C LEU A 103 6.88 -12.23 3.79
N ASP A 104 6.81 -11.22 2.94
CA ASP A 104 7.42 -11.21 1.62
C ASP A 104 7.57 -9.75 1.17
N ALA A 105 8.53 -9.47 0.29
CA ALA A 105 8.71 -8.15 -0.27
C ALA A 105 9.37 -8.19 -1.64
N THR A 106 9.02 -7.22 -2.47
CA THR A 106 9.69 -6.93 -3.73
C THR A 106 10.15 -5.48 -3.75
N LEU A 107 11.30 -5.23 -4.38
CA LEU A 107 11.89 -3.90 -4.53
C LEU A 107 11.95 -3.54 -6.00
N SER A 108 11.65 -2.28 -6.34
CA SER A 108 11.80 -1.77 -7.69
C SER A 108 13.28 -1.76 -8.11
N THR A 109 13.58 -2.33 -9.27
CA THR A 109 14.93 -2.34 -9.87
C THR A 109 15.10 -1.30 -10.98
N SER A 110 14.00 -0.65 -11.39
CA SER A 110 13.96 0.42 -12.39
C SER A 110 12.76 1.33 -12.19
N GLU A 111 12.75 2.52 -12.80
CA GLU A 111 11.58 3.42 -12.79
C GLU A 111 10.33 2.74 -13.37
N ALA A 112 10.49 1.90 -14.39
CA ALA A 112 9.39 1.13 -14.98
C ALA A 112 8.77 0.16 -13.94
N SER A 113 9.62 -0.55 -13.18
CA SER A 113 9.14 -1.44 -12.11
C SER A 113 8.49 -0.66 -10.95
N ALA A 114 9.03 0.51 -10.60
CA ALA A 114 8.45 1.39 -9.59
C ALA A 114 7.07 1.90 -10.04
N GLY A 115 6.93 2.29 -11.31
CA GLY A 115 5.66 2.67 -11.93
C GLY A 115 4.66 1.52 -11.96
N ALA A 116 5.11 0.30 -12.26
CA ALA A 116 4.25 -0.89 -12.22
C ALA A 116 3.73 -1.18 -10.81
N MET A 117 4.55 -1.03 -9.77
CA MET A 117 4.12 -1.15 -8.37
C MET A 117 3.10 -0.07 -8.00
N TRP A 118 3.37 1.20 -8.35
CA TRP A 118 2.42 2.30 -8.12
C TRP A 118 1.10 2.11 -8.84
N ARG A 119 1.12 1.54 -10.06
CA ARG A 119 -0.09 1.26 -10.82
C ARG A 119 -1.08 0.38 -10.03
N ILE A 120 -0.60 -0.58 -9.24
CA ILE A 120 -1.46 -1.40 -8.37
C ILE A 120 -2.26 -0.50 -7.41
N ARG A 121 -1.60 0.48 -6.80
CA ARG A 121 -2.24 1.41 -5.86
C ARG A 121 -3.10 2.47 -6.54
N ASP A 122 -2.72 2.96 -7.71
CA ASP A 122 -3.41 4.07 -8.40
C ASP A 122 -4.65 3.63 -9.19
N CYS A 123 -4.80 2.33 -9.45
CA CYS A 123 -5.91 1.78 -10.22
C CYS A 123 -7.26 1.73 -9.48
N THR A 124 -7.45 2.40 -8.33
CA THR A 124 -8.72 2.37 -7.56
C THR A 124 -9.94 2.70 -8.42
N ARG A 125 -9.82 3.72 -9.29
CA ARG A 125 -10.91 4.12 -10.20
C ARG A 125 -11.15 3.09 -11.31
N GLU A 126 -10.08 2.53 -11.86
CA GLU A 126 -10.15 1.48 -12.91
C GLU A 126 -10.79 0.22 -12.35
N LEU A 127 -10.33 -0.24 -11.18
CA LEU A 127 -10.92 -1.35 -10.43
C LEU A 127 -12.41 -1.11 -10.21
N GLY A 128 -12.79 0.07 -9.72
CA GLY A 128 -14.20 0.37 -9.50
C GLY A 128 -15.07 0.43 -10.77
N ARG A 129 -14.48 0.64 -11.96
CA ARG A 129 -15.17 0.54 -13.25
C ARG A 129 -15.39 -0.90 -13.71
N THR A 130 -14.71 -1.88 -13.10
CA THR A 130 -14.95 -3.31 -13.36
C THR A 130 -16.23 -3.81 -12.69
N PHE A 131 -16.88 -2.98 -11.87
CA PHE A 131 -18.16 -3.27 -11.23
C PHE A 131 -19.27 -2.39 -11.85
N PRO A 132 -20.53 -2.87 -11.86
CA PRO A 132 -21.67 -2.07 -12.30
C PRO A 132 -21.77 -0.76 -11.53
N TYR A 133 -22.05 0.35 -12.23
CA TYR A 133 -22.11 1.68 -11.63
C TYR A 133 -23.11 1.76 -10.47
N THR A 134 -24.25 1.07 -10.60
CA THR A 134 -25.33 1.01 -9.59
C THR A 134 -24.95 0.24 -8.33
N SER A 135 -23.85 -0.52 -8.34
CA SER A 135 -23.42 -1.37 -7.23
C SER A 135 -22.17 -0.85 -6.51
N ARG A 136 -21.72 0.37 -6.82
CA ARG A 136 -20.52 0.95 -6.22
C ARG A 136 -20.84 2.19 -5.40
N ILE A 137 -20.45 2.16 -4.14
CA ILE A 137 -20.52 3.31 -3.22
C ILE A 137 -19.09 3.58 -2.74
N GLY A 138 -18.60 4.78 -3.02
CA GLY A 138 -17.25 5.21 -2.62
C GLY A 138 -17.32 6.07 -1.36
N PHE A 139 -16.41 5.82 -0.43
CA PHE A 139 -16.24 6.63 0.78
C PHE A 139 -14.78 7.07 0.88
N ASP A 140 -14.57 8.32 1.30
CA ASP A 140 -13.26 8.84 1.70
C ASP A 140 -13.38 9.27 3.16
N VAL A 141 -12.64 8.60 4.04
CA VAL A 141 -12.75 8.76 5.50
C VAL A 141 -11.36 8.90 6.12
N SER A 142 -11.24 9.84 7.06
CA SER A 142 -10.02 10.01 7.84
C SER A 142 -10.22 9.40 9.23
N LEU A 143 -9.30 8.50 9.61
CA LEU A 143 -9.34 7.77 10.87
C LEU A 143 -7.94 7.72 11.50
N PRO A 144 -7.84 7.65 12.83
CA PRO A 144 -6.62 7.21 13.49
C PRO A 144 -6.17 5.84 12.95
N VAL A 145 -4.87 5.65 12.76
CA VAL A 145 -4.34 4.43 12.12
C VAL A 145 -4.75 3.17 12.87
N ASP A 146 -4.69 3.19 14.20
CA ASP A 146 -5.10 2.12 15.10
C ASP A 146 -6.60 1.78 15.00
N ARG A 147 -7.43 2.64 14.42
CA ARG A 147 -8.88 2.42 14.23
C ARG A 147 -9.25 1.94 12.81
N MET A 148 -8.33 1.98 11.85
CA MET A 148 -8.64 1.69 10.44
C MET A 148 -9.13 0.25 10.21
N ASP A 149 -8.45 -0.75 10.78
CA ASP A 149 -8.81 -2.15 10.58
C ASP A 149 -10.12 -2.54 11.28
N GLU A 150 -10.34 -2.02 12.50
CA GLU A 150 -11.63 -2.19 13.19
C GLU A 150 -12.78 -1.57 12.40
N TYR A 151 -12.57 -0.37 11.84
CA TYR A 151 -13.57 0.29 11.01
C TYR A 151 -13.87 -0.51 9.73
N ALA A 152 -12.84 -0.95 9.01
CA ALA A 152 -12.99 -1.77 7.81
C ALA A 152 -13.78 -3.06 8.08
N LYS A 153 -13.44 -3.78 9.17
CA LYS A 153 -14.15 -4.98 9.61
C LYS A 153 -15.60 -4.69 9.98
N THR A 154 -15.84 -3.60 10.72
CA THR A 154 -17.19 -3.21 11.16
C THR A 154 -18.09 -2.88 9.98
N ILE A 155 -17.61 -2.12 9.00
CA ILE A 155 -18.35 -1.81 7.78
C ILE A 155 -18.60 -3.07 6.96
N GLY A 156 -17.58 -3.92 6.79
CA GLY A 156 -17.71 -5.19 6.08
C GLY A 156 -18.75 -6.14 6.69
N ALA A 157 -18.87 -6.16 8.02
CA ALA A 157 -19.90 -6.94 8.71
C ALA A 157 -21.29 -6.31 8.57
N ARG A 158 -21.41 -4.99 8.77
CA ARG A 158 -22.70 -4.28 8.74
C ARG A 158 -23.32 -4.24 7.35
N ILE A 159 -22.52 -4.09 6.29
CA ILE A 159 -23.05 -4.04 4.93
C ILE A 159 -23.67 -5.38 4.50
N LYS A 160 -23.12 -6.50 5.00
CA LYS A 160 -23.65 -7.85 4.74
C LYS A 160 -25.02 -8.09 5.39
N ALA A 161 -25.33 -7.37 6.47
CA ALA A 161 -26.66 -7.39 7.07
C ALA A 161 -27.71 -6.65 6.21
N ILE A 162 -27.27 -5.78 5.29
CA ILE A 162 -28.12 -5.04 4.35
C ILE A 162 -28.25 -5.82 3.03
N ASP A 163 -27.12 -6.26 2.45
CA ASP A 163 -27.08 -7.15 1.28
C ASP A 163 -25.99 -8.20 1.50
N ALA A 164 -26.39 -9.47 1.58
CA ALA A 164 -25.48 -10.60 1.81
C ALA A 164 -24.38 -10.76 0.73
N ARG A 165 -24.59 -10.20 -0.46
CA ARG A 165 -23.63 -10.22 -1.57
C ARG A 165 -22.67 -9.03 -1.55
N ALA A 166 -22.91 -8.04 -0.69
CA ALA A 166 -22.03 -6.89 -0.57
C ALA A 166 -20.69 -7.28 0.04
N PHE A 167 -19.64 -6.60 -0.42
CA PHE A 167 -18.29 -6.74 0.09
C PHE A 167 -17.60 -5.38 0.03
N THR A 168 -16.51 -5.25 0.80
CA THR A 168 -15.76 -4.01 0.94
C THR A 168 -14.43 -4.12 0.23
N ILE A 169 -14.02 -3.05 -0.43
CA ILE A 169 -12.68 -2.88 -1.00
C ILE A 169 -12.04 -1.73 -0.23
N VAL A 170 -10.91 -1.99 0.43
CA VAL A 170 -10.28 -1.04 1.36
C VAL A 170 -8.82 -0.80 1.01
N CYS A 171 -8.45 0.47 0.86
CA CYS A 171 -7.08 0.95 0.81
C CYS A 171 -6.96 2.17 1.73
N GLY A 172 -5.79 2.35 2.35
CA GLY A 172 -5.49 3.47 3.24
C GLY A 172 -4.18 4.12 2.86
N ALA A 173 -4.16 5.45 2.84
CA ALA A 173 -2.96 6.24 2.60
C ALA A 173 -2.46 6.83 3.92
N ARG A 174 -1.15 6.82 4.14
CA ARG A 174 -0.52 7.69 5.13
C ARG A 174 0.58 8.50 4.45
N ARG A 175 0.29 9.77 4.24
CA ARG A 175 1.26 10.80 3.84
C ARG A 175 1.83 11.48 5.07
#